data_AF-A0A0M5JS21-F1
#
_entry.id   AF-A0A0M5JS21-F1
#
_cell.length_a   1.000
_cell.length_b   1.000
_cell.length_c   1.000
_cell.angle_alpha   90.00
_cell.angle_beta   90.00
_cell.angle_gamma   90.00
#
_symmetry.space_group_name_H-M   'P 1'
#
loop_
_entity.id
_entity.type
_entity.pdbx_description
1 polymer ?
#
loop_
_entity_poly.entity_id
_entity_poly.type
_entity_poly.pdbx_seq_one_letter_code
_entity_poly.pdbx_strand_id
1 'polypeptide(L)'
;MESRFLSLMERKFENLNHDDEQTIFQWASKILYGTLYKELSLKMDVRNPHLGPLLTPEQVENYGAMHLHLQSIRVPTEFIQPKPWSLFVFNYKEDTYDYINEIRKLCFSIKLGEIGVTLVFQDNNEVENVCAPVKGLNNFMLDDLQFIEATALVFYGKYIAENTPTYMNIYCKSTQKMQVVSLRALRSKPWDDQEYAALLEAMLAANGVYLDEPIYLGPGQLQTSLVDDDGVLMIHKLNSKKD
;
A
#
# COMPACT_ATOMS: atom_id res chain seq x y z
N MET A 1 18.86 7.78 -5.51
CA MET A 1 17.65 6.96 -5.33
C MET A 1 17.02 6.67 -6.68
N GLU A 2 16.79 7.69 -7.51
CA GLU A 2 16.11 7.59 -8.81
C GLU A 2 16.80 6.62 -9.78
N SER A 3 18.12 6.69 -9.94
CA SER A 3 18.86 5.75 -10.80
C SER A 3 18.72 4.29 -10.37
N ARG A 4 18.68 4.03 -9.05
CA ARG A 4 18.43 2.68 -8.52
C ARG A 4 17.00 2.26 -8.83
N PHE A 5 16.01 3.12 -8.62
CA PHE A 5 14.62 2.82 -8.96
C PHE A 5 14.45 2.46 -10.44
N LEU A 6 15.09 3.20 -11.35
CA LEU A 6 15.08 2.87 -12.78
C LEU A 6 15.65 1.48 -13.05
N SER A 7 16.77 1.10 -12.41
CA SER A 7 17.32 -0.26 -12.54
C SER A 7 16.39 -1.35 -11.99
N LEU A 8 15.55 -1.02 -11.00
CA LEU A 8 14.52 -1.95 -10.50
C LEU A 8 13.41 -2.16 -11.52
N MET A 9 13.00 -1.10 -12.22
CA MET A 9 12.02 -1.20 -13.32
C MET A 9 12.55 -2.03 -14.48
N GLU A 10 13.82 -1.86 -14.87
CA GLU A 10 14.44 -2.62 -15.96
C GLU A 10 14.41 -4.14 -15.72
N ARG A 11 14.52 -4.57 -14.46
CA ARG A 11 14.39 -5.98 -14.05
C ARG A 11 13.00 -6.34 -13.52
N LYS A 12 11.98 -5.52 -13.81
CA LYS A 12 10.57 -5.77 -13.42
C LYS A 12 10.37 -6.05 -11.94
N PHE A 13 11.19 -5.44 -11.08
CA PHE A 13 11.16 -5.62 -9.63
C PHE A 13 11.32 -7.09 -9.18
N GLU A 14 12.01 -7.92 -9.96
CA GLU A 14 12.32 -9.29 -9.59
C GLU A 14 13.47 -9.36 -8.56
N ASN A 15 13.44 -10.39 -7.70
CA ASN A 15 14.50 -10.71 -6.73
C ASN A 15 14.91 -9.52 -5.83
N LEU A 16 13.91 -8.84 -5.25
CA LEU A 16 14.13 -7.70 -4.37
C LEU A 16 14.81 -8.12 -3.06
N ASN A 17 15.87 -7.40 -2.70
CA ASN A 17 16.44 -7.43 -1.35
C ASN A 17 15.95 -6.23 -0.53
N HIS A 18 16.38 -6.14 0.73
CA HIS A 18 15.96 -5.06 1.63
C HIS A 18 16.30 -3.65 1.13
N ASP A 19 17.48 -3.46 0.53
CA ASP A 19 17.91 -2.15 0.00
C ASP A 19 17.10 -1.76 -1.26
N ASP A 20 16.69 -2.75 -2.05
CA ASP A 20 15.81 -2.54 -3.20
C ASP A 20 14.43 -2.09 -2.73
N GLU A 21 13.85 -2.79 -1.75
CA GLU A 21 12.58 -2.38 -1.17
C GLU A 21 12.67 -0.99 -0.50
N GLN A 22 13.75 -0.69 0.20
CA GLN A 22 13.98 0.63 0.77
C GLN A 22 14.02 1.71 -0.32
N THR A 23 14.60 1.39 -1.49
CA THR A 23 14.61 2.31 -2.64
C THR A 23 13.19 2.55 -3.17
N ILE A 24 12.36 1.50 -3.27
CA ILE A 24 10.94 1.60 -3.68
C ILE A 24 10.16 2.42 -2.66
N PHE A 25 10.31 2.11 -1.38
CA PHE A 25 9.71 2.85 -0.26
C PHE A 25 10.07 4.33 -0.32
N GLN A 26 11.35 4.67 -0.53
CA GLN A 26 11.81 6.06 -0.62
C GLN A 26 11.19 6.80 -1.82
N TRP A 27 11.17 6.14 -2.98
CA TRP A 27 10.60 6.71 -4.20
C TRP A 27 9.09 6.96 -4.05
N ALA A 28 8.34 5.96 -3.57
CA ALA A 28 6.91 6.07 -3.34
C ALA A 28 6.60 7.10 -2.22
N SER A 29 7.39 7.13 -1.14
CA SER A 29 7.25 8.13 -0.06
C SER A 29 7.39 9.55 -0.59
N LYS A 30 8.33 9.79 -1.52
CA LYS A 30 8.53 11.11 -2.14
C LYS A 30 7.30 11.55 -2.94
N ILE A 31 6.69 10.63 -3.69
CA ILE A 31 5.47 10.91 -4.45
C ILE A 31 4.30 11.16 -3.51
N LEU A 32 4.05 10.25 -2.56
CA LEU A 32 2.95 10.37 -1.60
C LEU A 32 3.09 11.65 -0.76
N TYR A 33 4.30 12.04 -0.35
CA TYR A 33 4.54 13.30 0.35
C TYR A 33 4.19 14.52 -0.53
N GLY A 34 4.49 14.47 -1.83
CA GLY A 34 4.05 15.48 -2.78
C GLY A 34 2.53 15.56 -2.90
N THR A 35 1.84 14.42 -2.97
CA THR A 35 0.38 14.35 -2.97
C THR A 35 -0.20 14.91 -1.66
N LEU A 36 0.32 14.49 -0.50
CA LEU A 36 -0.05 15.01 0.80
C LEU A 36 0.09 16.53 0.88
N TYR A 37 1.23 17.08 0.44
CA TYR A 37 1.45 18.52 0.45
C TYR A 37 0.39 19.27 -0.36
N LYS A 38 -0.02 18.71 -1.51
CA LYS A 38 -1.10 19.29 -2.31
C LYS A 38 -2.44 19.22 -1.57
N GLU A 39 -2.73 18.13 -0.91
CA GLU A 39 -4.00 17.86 -0.22
C GLU A 39 -4.17 18.72 1.03
N LEU A 40 -3.07 19.04 1.72
CA LEU A 40 -3.04 20.04 2.79
C LEU A 40 -3.46 21.44 2.33
N SER A 41 -3.34 21.75 1.04
CA SER A 41 -3.79 23.03 0.47
C SER A 41 -5.28 23.04 0.09
N LEU A 42 -5.96 21.88 0.12
CA LEU A 42 -7.34 21.74 -0.32
C LEU A 42 -8.33 21.91 0.84
N LYS A 43 -9.52 22.42 0.49
CA LYS A 43 -10.65 22.55 1.40
C LYS A 43 -11.59 21.36 1.19
N MET A 44 -12.24 20.94 2.26
CA MET A 44 -13.24 19.85 2.20
C MET A 44 -14.37 20.19 1.22
N ASP A 45 -14.86 21.43 1.25
CA ASP A 45 -15.75 21.98 0.24
C ASP A 45 -15.30 23.40 -0.12
N VAL A 46 -15.01 23.62 -1.40
CA VAL A 46 -14.63 24.95 -1.92
C VAL A 46 -15.79 25.94 -1.76
N ARG A 47 -17.04 25.46 -1.86
CA ARG A 47 -18.27 26.26 -1.75
C ARG A 47 -18.66 26.56 -0.30
N ASN A 48 -18.19 25.75 0.66
CA ASN A 48 -18.42 25.96 2.08
C ASN A 48 -17.12 25.93 2.90
N PRO A 49 -16.40 27.08 2.98
CA PRO A 49 -15.12 27.16 3.68
C PRO A 49 -15.18 26.87 5.19
N HIS A 50 -16.36 26.89 5.81
CA HIS A 50 -16.52 26.61 7.24
C HIS A 50 -16.30 25.14 7.60
N LEU A 51 -16.39 24.23 6.62
CA LEU A 51 -16.11 22.80 6.82
C LEU A 51 -14.62 22.51 7.04
N GLY A 52 -13.75 23.51 6.85
CA GLY A 52 -12.34 23.41 7.16
C GLY A 52 -11.48 22.74 6.07
N PRO A 53 -10.22 22.44 6.40
CA PRO A 53 -9.29 21.75 5.49
C PRO A 53 -9.73 20.31 5.24
N LEU A 54 -9.26 19.75 4.13
CA LEU A 54 -9.53 18.34 3.80
C LEU A 54 -8.93 17.36 4.82
N LEU A 55 -7.77 17.69 5.39
CA LEU A 55 -7.09 16.91 6.41
C LEU A 55 -7.14 17.60 7.78
N THR A 56 -7.46 16.84 8.83
CA THR A 56 -7.45 17.34 10.21
C THR A 56 -6.03 17.44 10.76
N PRO A 57 -5.76 18.30 11.76
CA PRO A 57 -4.43 18.39 12.39
C PRO A 57 -3.91 17.04 12.91
N GLU A 58 -4.77 16.22 13.51
CA GLU A 58 -4.43 14.87 13.97
C GLU A 58 -4.00 13.96 12.81
N GLN A 59 -4.68 14.05 11.66
CA GLN A 59 -4.24 13.35 10.46
C GLN A 59 -2.86 13.86 10.05
N VAL A 60 -2.61 15.18 10.05
CA VAL A 60 -1.29 15.76 9.74
C VAL A 60 -0.17 15.21 10.63
N GLU A 61 -0.43 15.05 11.93
CA GLU A 61 0.54 14.49 12.88
C GLU A 61 0.91 13.04 12.57
N ASN A 62 -0.04 12.23 12.08
CA ASN A 62 0.22 10.84 11.67
C ASN A 62 1.22 10.73 10.50
N TYR A 63 1.46 11.80 9.72
CA TYR A 63 2.49 11.81 8.66
C TYR A 63 3.90 12.10 9.19
N GLY A 64 4.05 12.48 10.46
CA GLY A 64 5.34 12.87 11.04
C GLY A 64 6.42 11.79 10.91
N ALA A 65 6.07 10.52 11.18
CA ALA A 65 6.99 9.40 11.03
C ALA A 65 7.38 9.17 9.56
N MET A 66 6.43 9.25 8.62
CA MET A 66 6.73 9.15 7.19
C MET A 66 7.70 10.24 6.73
N HIS A 67 7.52 11.48 7.18
CA HIS A 67 8.44 12.58 6.87
C HIS A 67 9.85 12.32 7.41
N LEU A 68 9.98 11.75 8.61
CA LEU A 68 11.27 11.35 9.17
C LEU A 68 11.89 10.19 8.39
N HIS A 69 11.11 9.17 8.03
CA HIS A 69 11.59 8.05 7.22
C HIS A 69 12.05 8.50 5.82
N LEU A 70 11.41 9.52 5.24
CA LEU A 70 11.81 10.12 3.96
C LEU A 70 13.22 10.73 4.01
N GLN A 71 13.72 11.11 5.19
CA GLN A 71 15.10 11.58 5.35
C GLN A 71 16.15 10.49 5.03
N SER A 72 15.74 9.22 4.99
CA SER A 72 16.60 8.11 4.54
C SER A 72 17.13 8.27 3.11
N ILE A 73 16.53 9.16 2.30
CA ILE A 73 17.06 9.54 0.97
C ILE A 73 18.39 10.30 1.10
N ARG A 74 18.56 11.08 2.17
CA ARG A 74 19.68 12.02 2.36
C ARG A 74 20.71 11.50 3.36
N VAL A 75 20.25 10.85 4.41
CA VAL A 75 21.09 10.29 5.47
C VAL A 75 21.04 8.77 5.35
N PRO A 76 22.17 8.06 5.36
CA PRO A 76 22.16 6.61 5.43
C PRO A 76 21.35 6.15 6.64
N THR A 77 20.24 5.46 6.38
CA THR A 77 19.31 5.01 7.41
C THR A 77 19.17 3.51 7.38
N GLU A 78 19.25 2.90 8.54
CA GLU A 78 18.99 1.50 8.80
C GLU A 78 17.64 1.37 9.52
N PHE A 79 16.71 0.62 8.93
CA PHE A 79 15.42 0.30 9.54
C PHE A 79 15.57 -1.01 10.30
N ILE A 80 15.60 -0.92 11.64
CA ILE A 80 15.69 -2.09 12.51
C ILE A 80 14.35 -2.80 12.48
N GLN A 81 14.38 -4.08 12.10
CA GLN A 81 13.17 -4.88 11.88
C GLN A 81 12.20 -4.80 13.08
N PRO A 82 10.88 -4.70 12.83
CA PRO A 82 10.24 -4.77 11.52
C PRO A 82 10.40 -3.49 10.67
N LYS A 83 10.55 -3.66 9.35
CA LYS A 83 10.57 -2.56 8.38
C LYS A 83 9.24 -1.78 8.42
N PRO A 84 9.23 -0.44 8.32
CA PRO A 84 8.02 0.38 8.48
C PRO A 84 7.13 0.43 7.22
N TRP A 85 7.20 -0.58 6.35
CA TRP A 85 6.39 -0.67 5.14
C TRP A 85 6.03 -2.12 4.80
N SER A 86 4.95 -2.25 4.06
CA SER A 86 4.55 -3.46 3.35
C SER A 86 4.57 -3.19 1.85
N LEU A 87 5.13 -4.11 1.07
CA LEU A 87 5.31 -4.03 -0.37
C LEU A 87 4.70 -5.25 -1.07
N PHE A 88 3.91 -4.98 -2.09
CA PHE A 88 3.34 -5.95 -3.01
C PHE A 88 3.68 -5.53 -4.44
N VAL A 89 4.13 -6.48 -5.25
CA VAL A 89 4.45 -6.29 -6.65
C VAL A 89 3.62 -7.28 -7.44
N PHE A 90 2.94 -6.81 -8.48
CA PHE A 90 2.02 -7.60 -9.29
C PHE A 90 2.43 -7.52 -10.76
N ASN A 91 2.31 -8.62 -11.49
CA ASN A 91 2.42 -8.62 -12.94
C ASN A 91 1.06 -8.28 -13.54
N TYR A 92 1.07 -7.48 -14.60
CA TYR A 92 -0.13 -6.88 -15.15
C TYR A 92 -0.16 -7.03 -16.68
N LYS A 93 -1.35 -7.28 -17.24
CA LYS A 93 -1.52 -7.69 -18.65
C LYS A 93 -1.24 -6.59 -19.67
N GLU A 94 -1.46 -5.32 -19.32
CA GLU A 94 -1.42 -4.21 -20.26
C GLU A 94 -0.33 -3.19 -19.90
N ASP A 95 0.19 -2.45 -20.88
CA ASP A 95 1.12 -1.34 -20.61
C ASP A 95 0.33 -0.07 -20.29
N THR A 96 -0.18 0.03 -19.06
CA THR A 96 -0.97 1.19 -18.61
C THR A 96 -0.33 1.87 -17.41
N TYR A 97 -0.67 3.15 -17.24
CA TYR A 97 -0.31 3.94 -16.07
C TYR A 97 -1.57 4.28 -15.29
N ASP A 98 -1.51 4.05 -13.99
CA ASP A 98 -2.55 4.45 -13.05
C ASP A 98 -1.95 4.67 -11.67
N TYR A 99 -2.55 5.56 -10.88
CA TYR A 99 -2.08 5.91 -9.54
C TYR A 99 -3.26 5.99 -8.57
N ILE A 100 -3.33 5.02 -7.67
CA ILE A 100 -4.36 4.90 -6.64
C ILE A 100 -3.70 5.18 -5.28
N ASN A 101 -4.33 6.01 -4.45
CA ASN A 101 -3.80 6.30 -3.12
C ASN A 101 -4.92 6.52 -2.11
N GLU A 102 -4.61 6.20 -0.84
CA GLU A 102 -5.43 6.54 0.30
C GLU A 102 -4.54 7.25 1.33
N ILE A 103 -4.41 8.56 1.16
CA ILE A 103 -3.45 9.40 1.90
C ILE A 103 -3.70 9.31 3.39
N ARG A 104 -4.98 9.34 3.81
CA ARG A 104 -5.41 9.24 5.22
C ARG A 104 -4.95 7.94 5.90
N LYS A 105 -4.70 6.88 5.12
CA LYS A 105 -4.23 5.58 5.61
C LYS A 105 -2.78 5.28 5.22
N LEU A 106 -2.11 6.21 4.54
CA LEU A 106 -0.76 6.03 3.99
C LEU A 106 -0.68 4.78 3.11
N CYS A 107 -1.56 4.70 2.13
CA CYS A 107 -1.56 3.64 1.14
C CYS A 107 -1.31 4.22 -0.25
N PHE A 108 -0.51 3.50 -1.03
CA PHE A 108 -0.04 3.92 -2.35
C PHE A 108 -0.09 2.71 -3.28
N SER A 109 -0.57 2.90 -4.49
CA SER A 109 -0.52 1.91 -5.54
C SER A 109 -0.31 2.58 -6.89
N ILE A 110 0.56 2.02 -7.72
CA ILE A 110 0.87 2.58 -9.04
C ILE A 110 1.06 1.45 -10.05
N LYS A 111 0.53 1.62 -11.26
CA LYS A 111 0.88 0.81 -12.43
C LYS A 111 2.00 1.51 -13.21
N LEU A 112 3.06 0.75 -13.47
CA LEU A 112 4.26 1.16 -14.21
C LEU A 112 4.43 0.18 -15.37
N GLY A 113 3.61 0.35 -16.40
CA GLY A 113 3.50 -0.58 -17.52
C GLY A 113 2.97 -1.94 -17.07
N GLU A 114 3.69 -3.01 -17.40
CA GLU A 114 3.29 -4.39 -17.05
C GLU A 114 3.48 -4.74 -15.56
N ILE A 115 3.84 -3.77 -14.70
CA ILE A 115 4.06 -4.01 -13.27
C ILE A 115 3.20 -3.07 -12.43
N GLY A 116 2.46 -3.65 -11.48
CA GLY A 116 1.80 -2.92 -10.41
C GLY A 116 2.61 -2.95 -9.12
N VAL A 117 2.76 -1.82 -8.45
CA VAL A 117 3.43 -1.71 -7.15
C VAL A 117 2.47 -1.11 -6.14
N THR A 118 2.13 -1.89 -5.10
CA THR A 118 1.30 -1.45 -3.98
C THR A 118 2.11 -1.43 -2.71
N LEU A 119 2.08 -0.30 -2.00
CA LEU A 119 2.84 -0.05 -0.79
C LEU A 119 1.93 0.51 0.32
N VAL A 120 2.10 -0.01 1.53
CA VAL A 120 1.51 0.54 2.74
C VAL A 120 2.63 1.09 3.60
N PHE A 121 2.52 2.34 4.03
CA PHE A 121 3.52 2.96 4.91
C PHE A 121 3.09 2.88 6.38
N GLN A 122 4.09 2.92 7.26
CA GLN A 122 3.95 2.94 8.70
C GLN A 122 3.06 1.80 9.23
N ASP A 123 3.29 0.57 8.79
CA ASP A 123 2.52 -0.60 9.21
C ASP A 123 3.38 -1.69 9.86
N ASN A 124 4.69 -1.49 9.98
CA ASN A 124 5.63 -2.47 10.53
C ASN A 124 5.57 -3.85 9.83
N ASN A 125 5.37 -3.88 8.51
CA ASN A 125 5.25 -5.12 7.74
C ASN A 125 4.03 -5.98 8.12
N GLU A 126 3.07 -5.45 8.88
CA GLU A 126 1.93 -6.24 9.35
C GLU A 126 0.92 -6.51 8.24
N VAL A 127 0.77 -5.59 7.27
CA VAL A 127 -0.13 -5.84 6.12
C VAL A 127 0.42 -6.95 5.24
N GLU A 128 1.73 -7.02 5.01
CA GLU A 128 2.35 -8.18 4.36
C GLU A 128 2.06 -9.49 5.09
N ASN A 129 2.08 -9.49 6.43
CA ASN A 129 1.79 -10.68 7.22
C ASN A 129 0.32 -11.11 7.09
N VAL A 130 -0.62 -10.15 7.23
CA VAL A 130 -2.06 -10.41 7.17
C VAL A 130 -2.51 -10.79 5.76
N CYS A 131 -1.97 -10.11 4.74
CA CYS A 131 -2.30 -10.31 3.34
C CYS A 131 -1.27 -11.20 2.62
N ALA A 132 -0.58 -12.09 3.33
CA ALA A 132 0.48 -12.92 2.75
C ALA A 132 0.07 -13.70 1.48
N PRO A 133 -1.15 -14.28 1.37
CA PRO A 133 -1.58 -14.93 0.12
C PRO A 133 -1.64 -13.99 -1.08
N VAL A 134 -1.92 -12.69 -0.86
CA VAL A 134 -2.01 -11.68 -1.92
C VAL A 134 -0.65 -11.49 -2.61
N LYS A 135 0.47 -11.66 -1.89
CA LYS A 135 1.80 -11.61 -2.51
C LYS A 135 1.99 -12.64 -3.62
N GLY A 136 1.36 -13.81 -3.50
CA GLY A 136 1.46 -14.86 -4.51
C GLY A 136 0.68 -14.57 -5.79
N LEU A 137 -0.13 -13.49 -5.83
CA LEU A 137 -0.77 -13.04 -7.07
C LEU A 137 0.25 -12.55 -8.10
N ASN A 138 1.48 -12.27 -7.69
CA ASN A 138 2.58 -11.98 -8.62
C ASN A 138 2.88 -13.14 -9.59
N ASN A 139 2.39 -14.36 -9.33
CA ASN A 139 2.52 -15.49 -10.26
C ASN A 139 1.51 -15.47 -11.41
N PHE A 140 0.60 -14.50 -11.42
CA PHE A 140 -0.45 -14.35 -12.43
C PHE A 140 -0.31 -12.99 -13.11
N MET A 141 -0.73 -12.92 -14.38
CA MET A 141 -0.89 -11.64 -15.07
C MET A 141 -2.28 -11.11 -14.73
N LEU A 142 -2.37 -10.06 -13.92
CA LEU A 142 -3.65 -9.47 -13.51
C LEU A 142 -4.20 -8.54 -14.60
N ASP A 143 -5.51 -8.54 -14.79
CA ASP A 143 -6.22 -7.46 -15.48
C ASP A 143 -6.55 -6.29 -14.54
N ASP A 144 -7.23 -5.26 -15.05
CA ASP A 144 -7.61 -4.07 -14.28
C ASP A 144 -8.47 -4.38 -13.06
N LEU A 145 -9.48 -5.21 -13.24
CA LEU A 145 -10.43 -5.54 -12.19
C LEU A 145 -9.71 -6.29 -11.06
N GLN A 146 -8.89 -7.27 -11.44
CA GLN A 146 -8.06 -8.06 -10.54
C GLN A 146 -7.02 -7.22 -9.80
N PHE A 147 -6.39 -6.26 -10.48
CA PHE A 147 -5.41 -5.37 -9.88
C PHE A 147 -6.06 -4.42 -8.86
N ILE A 148 -7.23 -3.84 -9.17
CA ILE A 148 -7.98 -3.01 -8.24
C ILE A 148 -8.39 -3.84 -7.01
N GLU A 149 -8.87 -5.07 -7.20
CA GLU A 149 -9.23 -5.96 -6.11
C GLU A 149 -8.03 -6.35 -5.24
N ALA A 150 -6.90 -6.72 -5.85
CA ALA A 150 -5.67 -7.01 -5.13
C ALA A 150 -5.18 -5.80 -4.31
N THR A 151 -5.30 -4.60 -4.87
CA THR A 151 -4.97 -3.35 -4.17
C THR A 151 -5.95 -3.08 -3.02
N ALA A 152 -7.25 -3.32 -3.22
CA ALA A 152 -8.27 -3.16 -2.19
C ALA A 152 -8.04 -4.12 -1.01
N LEU A 153 -7.65 -5.38 -1.25
CA LEU A 153 -7.27 -6.32 -0.19
C LEU A 153 -6.13 -5.78 0.67
N VAL A 154 -5.08 -5.27 0.02
CA VAL A 154 -3.91 -4.69 0.72
C VAL A 154 -4.30 -3.43 1.49
N PHE A 155 -5.05 -2.53 0.88
CA PHE A 155 -5.51 -1.29 1.51
C PHE A 155 -6.43 -1.60 2.69
N TYR A 156 -7.34 -2.58 2.55
CA TYR A 156 -8.22 -2.98 3.65
C TYR A 156 -7.44 -3.57 4.82
N GLY A 157 -6.37 -4.34 4.55
CA GLY A 157 -5.42 -4.80 5.57
C GLY A 157 -4.84 -3.67 6.42
N LYS A 158 -4.66 -2.46 5.85
CA LYS A 158 -4.31 -1.25 6.61
C LYS A 158 -5.52 -0.60 7.28
N TYR A 159 -6.71 -0.64 6.67
CA TYR A 159 -7.91 -0.03 7.25
C TYR A 159 -8.30 -0.64 8.59
N ILE A 160 -8.12 -1.95 8.75
CA ILE A 160 -8.41 -2.66 10.01
C ILE A 160 -7.42 -2.32 11.14
N ALA A 161 -6.33 -1.61 10.86
CA ALA A 161 -5.40 -1.15 11.89
C ALA A 161 -6.07 -0.12 12.82
N GLU A 162 -6.00 -0.36 14.13
CA GLU A 162 -6.60 0.46 15.19
C GLU A 162 -5.63 1.50 15.76
N ASN A 163 -4.34 1.42 15.42
CA ASN A 163 -3.33 2.38 15.85
C ASN A 163 -2.28 2.62 14.78
N THR A 164 -1.58 3.75 14.88
CA THR A 164 -0.36 4.03 14.12
C THR A 164 0.85 3.54 14.92
N PRO A 165 1.83 2.85 14.29
CA PRO A 165 3.10 2.55 14.94
C PRO A 165 3.88 3.80 15.32
N THR A 166 4.68 3.69 16.38
CA THR A 166 5.59 4.75 16.82
C THR A 166 7.04 4.32 16.63
N TYR A 167 7.91 5.29 16.34
CA TYR A 167 9.30 5.04 15.96
C TYR A 167 10.27 5.89 16.77
N MET A 168 11.39 5.30 17.14
CA MET A 168 12.55 6.02 17.69
C MET A 168 13.61 6.18 16.61
N ASN A 169 14.14 7.40 16.48
CA ASN A 169 15.20 7.72 15.52
C ASN A 169 16.49 8.01 16.29
N ILE A 170 17.53 7.20 16.06
CA ILE A 170 18.80 7.28 16.78
C ILE A 170 19.93 7.55 15.79
N TYR A 171 20.57 8.71 15.90
CA TYR A 171 21.75 9.00 15.10
C TYR A 171 23.01 8.41 15.74
N CYS A 172 23.62 7.44 15.08
CA CYS A 172 24.85 6.81 15.53
C CYS A 172 26.07 7.58 14.98
N LYS A 173 26.75 8.32 15.86
CA LYS A 173 27.90 9.15 15.47
C LYS A 173 29.09 8.35 14.92
N SER A 174 29.29 7.11 15.35
CA SER A 174 30.43 6.29 14.89
C SER A 174 30.23 5.76 13.47
N THR A 175 29.00 5.37 13.12
CA THR A 175 28.68 4.86 11.78
C THR A 175 28.18 5.95 10.84
N GLN A 176 27.86 7.14 11.36
CA GLN A 176 27.20 8.24 10.63
C GLN A 176 25.88 7.79 9.98
N LYS A 177 25.17 6.86 10.64
CA LYS A 177 23.88 6.33 10.20
C LYS A 177 22.77 6.71 11.16
N MET A 178 21.58 6.90 10.61
CA MET A 178 20.35 6.91 11.39
C MET A 178 19.86 5.47 11.58
N GLN A 179 19.42 5.14 12.79
CA GLN A 179 18.70 3.90 13.07
C GLN A 179 17.27 4.23 13.42
N VAL A 180 16.33 3.57 12.75
CA VAL A 180 14.90 3.68 13.01
C VAL A 180 14.44 2.40 13.69
N VAL A 181 13.94 2.52 14.91
CA VAL A 181 13.47 1.40 15.72
C VAL A 181 11.97 1.53 15.92
N SER A 182 11.22 0.49 15.55
CA SER A 182 9.79 0.42 15.83
C SER A 182 9.55 0.09 17.30
N LEU A 183 8.69 0.86 17.97
CA LEU A 183 8.43 0.75 19.40
C LEU A 183 7.15 -0.01 19.73
N ARG A 184 6.21 -0.07 18.79
CA ARG A 184 4.87 -0.63 19.03
C ARG A 184 4.36 -1.36 17.80
N ALA A 185 3.93 -2.61 18.01
CA ALA A 185 3.25 -3.39 16.99
C ALA A 185 1.91 -2.76 16.57
N LEU A 186 1.50 -3.05 15.34
CA LEU A 186 0.17 -2.69 14.85
C LEU A 186 -0.85 -3.59 15.55
N ARG A 187 -1.96 -3.03 16.01
CA ARG A 187 -3.14 -3.81 16.42
C ARG A 187 -4.19 -3.62 15.35
N SER A 188 -4.88 -4.69 15.03
CA SER A 188 -5.93 -4.70 14.04
C SER A 188 -7.20 -5.27 14.63
N LYS A 189 -8.34 -4.68 14.26
CA LYS A 189 -9.64 -5.29 14.49
C LYS A 189 -9.81 -6.52 13.60
N PRO A 190 -10.75 -7.42 13.90
CA PRO A 190 -11.11 -8.51 13.01
C PRO A 190 -11.54 -8.02 11.64
N TRP A 191 -11.31 -8.84 10.62
CA TRP A 191 -11.78 -8.61 9.26
C TRP A 191 -13.31 -8.55 9.21
N ASP A 192 -13.86 -7.61 8.44
CA ASP A 192 -15.29 -7.47 8.19
C ASP A 192 -15.54 -7.46 6.67
N ASP A 193 -16.26 -8.47 6.18
CA ASP A 193 -16.54 -8.63 4.76
C ASP A 193 -17.37 -7.48 4.17
N GLN A 194 -18.27 -6.90 4.97
CA GLN A 194 -19.13 -5.82 4.50
C GLN A 194 -18.32 -4.52 4.36
N GLU A 195 -17.42 -4.23 5.31
CA GLU A 195 -16.52 -3.08 5.19
C GLU A 195 -15.52 -3.23 4.04
N TYR A 196 -14.98 -4.44 3.84
CA TYR A 196 -14.10 -4.74 2.71
C TYR A 196 -14.83 -4.54 1.38
N ALA A 197 -16.03 -5.11 1.24
CA ALA A 197 -16.84 -4.98 0.03
C ALA A 197 -17.12 -3.52 -0.30
N ALA A 198 -17.51 -2.72 0.70
CA ALA A 198 -17.75 -1.29 0.52
C ALA A 198 -16.49 -0.53 0.06
N LEU A 199 -15.31 -0.90 0.56
CA LEU A 199 -14.04 -0.33 0.07
C LEU A 199 -13.78 -0.71 -1.38
N LEU A 200 -13.93 -2.00 -1.73
CA LEU A 200 -13.72 -2.47 -3.10
C LEU A 200 -14.66 -1.78 -4.08
N GLU A 201 -15.96 -1.72 -3.77
CA GLU A 201 -16.95 -1.02 -4.60
C GLU A 201 -16.61 0.46 -4.79
N ALA A 202 -16.17 1.15 -3.73
CA ALA A 202 -15.73 2.54 -3.82
C ALA A 202 -14.50 2.70 -4.72
N MET A 203 -13.53 1.80 -4.62
CA MET A 203 -12.33 1.81 -5.46
C MET A 203 -12.65 1.50 -6.93
N LEU A 204 -13.56 0.55 -7.19
CA LEU A 204 -14.03 0.26 -8.54
C LEU A 204 -14.74 1.46 -9.16
N ALA A 205 -15.68 2.06 -8.43
CA ALA A 205 -16.42 3.24 -8.89
C ALA A 205 -15.49 4.44 -9.15
N ALA A 206 -14.46 4.64 -8.31
CA ALA A 206 -13.46 5.68 -8.52
C ALA A 206 -12.64 5.49 -9.81
N ASN A 207 -12.53 4.24 -10.29
CA ASN A 207 -11.89 3.86 -11.54
C ASN A 207 -12.89 3.64 -12.70
N GLY A 208 -14.14 4.09 -12.54
CA GLY A 208 -15.17 4.01 -13.58
C GLY A 208 -15.74 2.61 -13.82
N VAL A 209 -15.48 1.66 -12.91
CA VAL A 209 -16.02 0.31 -12.96
C VAL A 209 -17.25 0.21 -12.07
N TYR A 210 -18.36 -0.22 -12.65
CA TYR A 210 -19.63 -0.45 -11.96
C TYR A 210 -20.06 -1.88 -12.22
N LEU A 211 -20.29 -2.64 -11.15
CA LEU A 211 -20.74 -4.03 -11.23
C LEU A 211 -22.27 -4.08 -11.21
N ASP A 212 -22.83 -5.05 -11.92
CA ASP A 212 -24.28 -5.30 -11.94
C ASP A 212 -24.76 -5.93 -10.62
N GLU A 213 -23.90 -6.72 -9.98
CA GLU A 213 -24.14 -7.38 -8.70
C GLU A 213 -23.26 -6.77 -7.60
N PRO A 214 -23.73 -6.75 -6.33
CA PRO A 214 -22.95 -6.23 -5.22
C PRO A 214 -21.80 -7.18 -4.85
N ILE A 215 -20.70 -6.63 -4.36
CA ILE A 215 -19.56 -7.44 -3.89
C ILE A 215 -19.95 -8.27 -2.66
N TYR A 216 -20.73 -7.71 -1.74
CA TYR A 216 -21.17 -8.41 -0.53
C TYR A 216 -22.47 -9.18 -0.77
N LEU A 217 -22.40 -10.51 -0.74
CA LEU A 217 -23.55 -11.40 -0.91
C LEU A 217 -24.05 -11.97 0.43
N GLY A 218 -23.21 -11.92 1.46
CA GLY A 218 -23.52 -12.38 2.82
C GLY A 218 -22.25 -12.70 3.61
N PRO A 219 -22.37 -13.12 4.89
CA PRO A 219 -21.21 -13.45 5.72
C PRO A 219 -20.36 -14.57 5.09
N GLY A 220 -19.08 -14.29 4.84
CA GLY A 220 -18.16 -15.22 4.16
C GLY A 220 -18.43 -15.41 2.66
N GLN A 221 -19.31 -14.59 2.07
CA GLN A 221 -19.69 -14.67 0.66
C GLN A 221 -19.44 -13.31 -0.01
N LEU A 222 -18.28 -13.22 -0.65
CA LEU A 222 -17.83 -12.07 -1.43
C LEU A 222 -17.73 -12.46 -2.90
N GLN A 223 -18.24 -11.62 -3.80
CA GLN A 223 -17.88 -11.71 -5.21
C GLN A 223 -16.42 -11.31 -5.39
N THR A 224 -15.71 -12.04 -6.24
CA THR A 224 -14.29 -11.81 -6.51
C THR A 224 -13.99 -12.00 -8.00
N SER A 225 -13.12 -11.14 -8.51
CA SER A 225 -12.54 -11.18 -9.85
C SER A 225 -11.21 -11.93 -9.89
N LEU A 226 -10.63 -12.30 -8.74
CA LEU A 226 -9.34 -12.98 -8.60
C LEU A 226 -9.42 -14.47 -8.99
N VAL A 227 -9.99 -14.74 -10.15
CA VAL A 227 -10.10 -16.04 -10.81
C VAL A 227 -9.20 -16.07 -12.03
N ASP A 228 -8.49 -17.16 -12.24
CA ASP A 228 -7.66 -17.32 -13.45
C ASP A 228 -8.50 -17.66 -14.70
N ASP A 229 -7.80 -17.88 -15.82
CA ASP A 229 -8.43 -18.20 -17.11
C ASP A 229 -9.25 -19.51 -17.08
N ASP A 230 -8.99 -20.41 -16.11
CA ASP A 230 -9.76 -21.65 -15.90
C ASP A 230 -10.97 -21.44 -14.96
N GLY A 231 -11.18 -20.21 -14.47
CA GLY A 231 -12.23 -19.86 -13.51
C GLY A 231 -11.92 -20.31 -12.07
N VAL A 232 -10.67 -20.66 -11.76
CA VAL A 232 -10.27 -21.10 -10.42
C VAL A 232 -9.78 -19.91 -9.59
N LEU A 233 -10.19 -19.83 -8.33
CA LEU A 233 -9.75 -18.78 -7.41
C LEU A 233 -8.22 -18.81 -7.25
N MET A 234 -7.56 -17.73 -7.66
CA MET A 234 -6.09 -17.60 -7.65
C MET A 234 -5.52 -17.79 -6.24
N ILE A 235 -6.14 -17.15 -5.23
CA ILE A 235 -5.71 -17.24 -3.83
C ILE A 235 -5.81 -18.69 -3.29
N HIS A 236 -6.80 -19.47 -3.75
CA HIS A 236 -6.93 -20.87 -3.34
C HIS A 236 -5.81 -21.75 -3.93
N LYS A 237 -5.46 -21.55 -5.22
CA LYS A 237 -4.34 -22.26 -5.87
C LYS A 237 -2.99 -22.03 -5.16
N LEU A 238 -2.82 -20.89 -4.50
CA LEU A 238 -1.62 -20.59 -3.71
C LEU A 238 -1.59 -21.38 -2.40
N ASN A 239 -2.74 -21.56 -1.75
CA ASN A 239 -2.84 -22.32 -0.50
C ASN A 239 -2.70 -23.83 -0.72
N SER A 240 -3.11 -24.35 -1.89
CA SER A 240 -3.01 -25.78 -2.24
C SER A 240 -1.60 -26.24 -2.64
N LYS A 241 -0.64 -25.33 -2.83
CA LYS A 241 0.76 -25.65 -3.18
C LYS A 241 1.66 -25.88 -1.96
N LYS A 242 1.11 -25.88 -0.74
CA LYS A 242 1.83 -26.24 0.49
C LYS A 242 1.59 -27.71 0.85
N ASP A 243 2.11 -28.63 0.03
CA ASP A 243 2.35 -30.04 0.37
C ASP A 243 3.74 -30.46 -0.14
#